data_AF-A0A914JCQ9-F1
#
_entry.id   AF-A0A914JCQ9-F1
#
_cell.length_a   1.000
_cell.length_b   1.000
_cell.length_c   1.000
_cell.angle_alpha   90.00
_cell.angle_beta   90.00
_cell.angle_gamma   90.00
#
_symmetry.space_group_name_H-M   'P 1'
#
loop_
_entity.id
_entity.type
_entity.pdbx_description
1 polymer ?
#
loop_
_entity_poly.entity_id
_entity_poly.type
_entity_poly.pdbx_seq_one_letter_code
_entity_poly.pdbx_strand_id
1 'polypeptide(L)'
;MSASYYSYTQKSEVITYPDGSMPLYLKKFENLNELEKKLRYLVISNIQDLKMDQVQYALTHAIVVLNDSSPFLSNDAREMISEERSKYSLALLRYLQNKLGTESGTKVFGDTIGFISGLYRKTEVNKAYCAYRHFVSCDSWVQNKMMKQLLLDVQ
;
A
#
# COMPACT_ATOMS: atom_id res chain seq x y z
N MET A 1 -3.88 3.05 -1.25
CA MET A 1 -4.16 2.03 -2.29
C MET A 1 -5.17 2.53 -3.33
N SER A 2 -6.16 3.35 -2.96
CA SER A 2 -7.21 3.84 -3.86
C SER A 2 -6.72 4.64 -5.07
N ALA A 3 -5.81 5.60 -4.88
CA ALA A 3 -5.24 6.38 -5.98
C ALA A 3 -4.43 5.48 -6.96
N SER A 4 -3.74 4.46 -6.44
CA SER A 4 -2.99 3.49 -7.25
C SER A 4 -3.94 2.62 -8.08
N TYR A 5 -5.04 2.14 -7.49
CA TYR A 5 -6.03 1.35 -8.23
C TYR A 5 -6.76 2.19 -9.29
N TYR A 6 -7.13 3.44 -8.99
CA TYR A 6 -7.68 4.34 -9.99
C TYR A 6 -6.70 4.54 -11.16
N SER A 7 -5.43 4.81 -10.86
CA SER A 7 -4.38 4.96 -11.88
C SER A 7 -4.25 3.70 -12.74
N TYR A 8 -4.30 2.52 -12.11
CA TYR A 8 -4.32 1.22 -12.81
C TYR A 8 -5.52 1.10 -13.76
N THR A 9 -6.73 1.46 -13.33
CA THR A 9 -7.92 1.42 -14.20
C THR A 9 -7.82 2.38 -15.39
N GLN A 10 -7.14 3.51 -15.20
CA GLN A 10 -6.87 4.48 -16.26
C GLN A 10 -5.64 4.13 -17.11
N LYS A 11 -4.97 3.00 -16.84
CA LYS A 11 -3.70 2.59 -17.48
C LYS A 11 -2.59 3.64 -17.36
N SER A 12 -2.62 4.42 -16.28
CA SER A 12 -1.58 5.40 -15.97
C SER A 12 -0.45 4.73 -15.19
N GLU A 13 0.79 4.98 -15.61
CA GLU A 13 2.00 4.57 -14.89
C GLU A 13 2.30 5.46 -13.67
N VAL A 14 1.66 6.64 -13.64
CA VAL A 14 1.84 7.63 -12.58
C VAL A 14 0.55 7.74 -11.77
N ILE A 15 0.67 8.09 -10.48
CA ILE A 15 -0.51 8.37 -9.68
C ILE A 15 -1.30 9.54 -10.28
N THR A 16 -2.53 9.24 -10.62
CA THR A 16 -3.56 10.19 -11.05
C THR A 16 -4.71 10.10 -10.06
N TYR A 17 -5.28 11.24 -9.69
CA TYR A 17 -6.46 11.30 -8.84
C TYR A 17 -7.73 11.39 -9.70
N PRO A 18 -8.93 11.11 -9.14
CA PRO A 18 -10.19 11.18 -9.89
C PRO A 18 -10.51 12.55 -10.49
N ASP A 19 -9.99 13.62 -9.89
CA ASP A 19 -10.11 15.00 -10.39
C ASP A 19 -9.09 15.35 -11.50
N GLY A 20 -8.27 14.38 -11.92
CA GLY A 20 -7.21 14.57 -12.91
C GLY A 20 -5.94 15.21 -12.34
N SER A 21 -5.91 15.52 -11.03
CA SER A 21 -4.70 16.04 -10.41
C SER A 21 -3.62 14.96 -10.29
N MET A 22 -2.37 15.42 -10.15
CA MET A 22 -1.19 14.56 -9.97
C MET A 22 -0.41 15.03 -8.74
N PRO A 23 0.36 14.15 -8.08
CA PRO A 23 1.21 14.54 -6.96
C PRO A 23 2.16 15.69 -7.34
N LEU A 24 2.17 16.75 -6.54
CA LEU A 24 3.08 17.87 -6.72
C LEU A 24 4.50 17.48 -6.29
N TYR A 25 5.41 17.38 -7.25
CA TYR A 25 6.84 17.16 -7.03
C TYR A 25 7.56 18.51 -6.95
N LEU A 26 8.09 18.84 -5.77
CA LEU A 26 8.83 20.07 -5.56
C LEU A 26 10.32 19.84 -5.88
N LYS A 27 10.91 20.64 -6.78
CA LYS A 27 12.34 20.51 -7.16
C LYS A 27 13.30 20.54 -5.98
N LYS A 28 12.99 21.29 -4.91
CA LYS A 28 13.78 21.35 -3.66
C LYS A 28 13.96 19.98 -2.98
N PHE A 29 13.12 19.02 -3.33
CA PHE A 29 12.98 17.72 -2.70
C PHE A 29 13.17 16.58 -3.69
N GLU A 30 14.11 16.71 -4.63
CA GLU A 30 14.29 15.73 -5.72
C GLU A 30 14.48 14.29 -5.21
N ASN A 31 15.36 14.06 -4.23
CA ASN A 31 15.56 12.74 -3.62
C ASN A 31 14.31 12.19 -2.91
N LEU A 32 13.50 13.08 -2.31
CA LEU A 32 12.25 12.72 -1.64
C LEU A 32 11.16 12.38 -2.66
N ASN A 33 11.08 13.13 -3.75
CA ASN A 33 10.17 12.87 -4.86
C ASN A 33 10.47 11.50 -5.50
N GLU A 34 11.74 11.13 -5.64
CA GLU A 34 12.13 9.82 -6.18
C GLU A 34 11.74 8.67 -5.25
N LEU A 35 11.87 8.84 -3.93
CA LEU A 35 11.38 7.87 -2.95
C LEU A 35 9.86 7.73 -3.03
N GLU A 36 9.15 8.84 -3.07
CA GLU A 36 7.69 8.86 -3.17
C GLU A 36 7.19 8.22 -4.47
N LYS A 37 7.85 8.49 -5.60
CA LYS A 37 7.60 7.82 -6.88
C LYS A 37 7.81 6.31 -6.76
N LYS A 38 8.93 5.86 -6.20
CA LYS A 38 9.21 4.42 -6.01
C LYS A 38 8.15 3.74 -5.16
N LEU A 39 7.81 4.31 -4.00
CA LEU A 39 6.78 3.76 -3.11
C LEU A 39 5.43 3.64 -3.82
N ARG A 40 5.02 4.68 -4.57
CA ARG A 40 3.76 4.72 -5.29
C ARG A 40 3.74 3.76 -6.49
N TYR A 41 4.82 3.71 -7.26
CA TYR A 41 5.00 2.81 -8.39
C TYR A 41 4.93 1.35 -7.95
N LEU A 42 5.59 1.00 -6.84
CA LEU A 42 5.54 -0.36 -6.30
C LEU A 42 4.13 -0.82 -5.98
N VAL A 43 3.24 0.05 -5.51
CA VAL A 43 1.84 -0.34 -5.26
C VAL A 43 1.10 -0.57 -6.58
N ILE A 44 1.32 0.29 -7.59
CA ILE A 44 0.72 0.13 -8.92
C ILE A 44 1.21 -1.16 -9.59
N SER A 45 2.52 -1.44 -9.55
CA SER A 45 3.11 -2.61 -10.18
C SER A 45 2.58 -3.91 -9.56
N ASN A 46 2.45 -3.98 -8.24
CA ASN A 46 1.86 -5.16 -7.59
C ASN A 46 0.39 -5.38 -7.99
N ILE A 47 -0.40 -4.30 -8.12
CA ILE A 47 -1.79 -4.38 -8.61
C ILE A 47 -1.82 -4.89 -10.06
N GLN A 48 -0.88 -4.45 -10.90
CA GLN A 48 -0.73 -4.90 -12.28
C GLN A 48 -0.31 -6.37 -12.38
N ASP A 49 0.69 -6.79 -11.60
CA ASP A 49 1.22 -8.16 -11.57
C ASP A 49 0.15 -9.16 -11.13
N LEU A 50 -0.64 -8.79 -10.11
CA LEU A 50 -1.78 -9.58 -9.63
C LEU A 50 -3.00 -9.52 -10.55
N LYS A 51 -2.99 -8.66 -11.57
CA LYS A 51 -4.10 -8.42 -12.51
C LYS A 51 -5.43 -8.24 -11.76
N MET A 52 -5.40 -7.44 -10.69
CA MET A 52 -6.54 -7.32 -9.79
C MET A 52 -7.76 -6.76 -10.52
N ASP A 53 -8.83 -7.54 -10.57
CA ASP A 53 -10.14 -7.02 -10.93
C ASP A 53 -10.76 -6.21 -9.79
N GLN A 54 -11.94 -5.65 -10.06
CA GLN A 54 -12.67 -4.82 -9.10
C GLN A 54 -13.08 -5.55 -7.82
N VAL A 55 -13.46 -6.83 -7.91
CA VAL A 55 -13.89 -7.63 -6.75
C VAL A 55 -12.68 -8.00 -5.89
N GLN A 56 -11.61 -8.49 -6.52
CA GLN A 56 -10.34 -8.77 -5.84
C GLN A 56 -9.80 -7.51 -5.16
N TYR A 57 -9.81 -6.36 -5.85
CA TYR A 57 -9.41 -5.09 -5.28
C TYR A 57 -10.26 -4.71 -4.07
N ALA A 58 -11.59 -4.77 -4.17
CA ALA A 58 -12.49 -4.38 -3.08
C ALA A 58 -12.27 -5.23 -1.82
N LEU A 59 -12.16 -6.56 -1.98
CA LEU A 59 -11.88 -7.48 -0.88
C LEU A 59 -10.50 -7.26 -0.29
N THR A 60 -9.48 -7.07 -1.12
CA THR A 60 -8.11 -6.76 -0.67
C THR A 60 -8.08 -5.43 0.09
N HIS A 61 -8.77 -4.41 -0.40
CA HIS A 61 -8.87 -3.11 0.24
C HIS A 61 -9.56 -3.20 1.60
N ALA A 62 -10.63 -4.00 1.72
CA ALA A 62 -11.29 -4.26 3.01
C ALA A 62 -10.32 -4.90 4.01
N ILE A 63 -9.54 -5.90 3.60
CA ILE A 63 -8.53 -6.56 4.45
C ILE A 63 -7.45 -5.56 4.91
N VAL A 64 -7.02 -4.65 4.03
CA VAL A 64 -6.03 -3.62 4.37
C VAL A 64 -6.57 -2.59 5.37
N VAL A 65 -7.84 -2.21 5.24
CA VAL A 65 -8.49 -1.26 6.15
C VAL A 65 -8.72 -1.89 7.53
N LEU A 66 -9.07 -3.19 7.57
CA LEU A 66 -9.29 -3.96 8.79
C LEU A 66 -7.97 -4.41 9.45
N ASN A 67 -7.07 -3.46 9.72
CA ASN A 67 -5.81 -3.74 10.40
C ASN A 67 -6.00 -3.74 11.93
N ASP A 68 -5.95 -4.92 12.52
CA ASP A 68 -6.05 -5.20 13.95
C ASP A 68 -4.74 -4.97 14.73
N SER A 69 -3.62 -4.73 14.03
CA SER A 69 -2.29 -4.56 14.64
C SER A 69 -2.02 -3.16 15.23
N SER A 70 -3.02 -2.28 15.28
CA SER A 70 -2.85 -0.95 15.87
C SER A 70 -2.67 -1.02 17.40
N PRO A 71 -1.67 -0.34 17.98
CA PRO A 71 -1.44 -0.34 19.43
C PRO A 71 -2.52 0.44 20.20
N PHE A 72 -3.32 1.25 19.51
CA PHE A 72 -4.36 2.10 20.13
C PHE A 72 -5.74 1.44 20.22
N LEU A 73 -5.85 0.17 19.79
CA LEU A 73 -7.11 -0.59 19.87
C LEU A 73 -7.22 -1.31 21.21
N SER A 74 -8.43 -1.31 21.78
CA SER A 74 -8.78 -2.22 22.88
C SER A 74 -8.74 -3.67 22.40
N ASN A 75 -8.66 -4.62 23.34
CA ASN A 75 -8.67 -6.05 23.01
C ASN A 75 -9.97 -6.44 22.30
N ASP A 76 -11.11 -6.00 22.80
CA ASP A 76 -12.42 -6.27 22.17
C ASP A 76 -12.49 -5.71 20.74
N ALA A 77 -11.98 -4.49 20.51
CA ALA A 77 -11.95 -3.91 19.18
C ALA A 77 -11.01 -4.68 18.24
N ARG A 78 -9.87 -5.16 18.76
CA ARG A 78 -8.93 -5.98 18.01
C ARG A 78 -9.58 -7.30 17.57
N GLU A 79 -10.30 -7.96 18.47
CA GLU A 79 -11.02 -9.20 18.18
C GLU A 79 -12.09 -8.99 17.11
N MET A 80 -12.96 -7.98 17.27
CA MET A 80 -14.00 -7.66 16.26
C MET A 80 -13.42 -7.37 14.88
N ILE A 81 -12.31 -6.62 14.81
CA ILE A 81 -11.64 -6.32 13.52
C ILE A 81 -11.03 -7.59 12.93
N SER A 82 -10.42 -8.44 13.75
CA SER A 82 -9.80 -9.69 13.30
C SER A 82 -10.83 -10.68 12.76
N GLU A 83 -11.99 -10.77 13.40
CA GLU A 83 -13.13 -11.57 12.93
C GLU A 83 -13.62 -11.09 11.56
N GLU A 84 -13.84 -9.79 11.39
CA GLU A 84 -14.26 -9.26 10.08
C GLU A 84 -13.19 -9.46 9.00
N ARG A 85 -11.93 -9.16 9.34
CA ARG A 85 -10.80 -9.38 8.43
C ARG A 85 -10.76 -10.83 7.94
N SER A 86 -11.08 -11.79 8.80
CA SER A 86 -11.14 -13.21 8.47
C SER A 86 -12.25 -13.54 7.47
N LYS A 87 -13.43 -12.91 7.60
CA LYS A 87 -14.54 -13.07 6.65
C LYS A 87 -14.16 -12.58 5.25
N TYR A 88 -13.58 -11.38 5.15
CA TYR A 88 -13.12 -10.85 3.86
C TYR A 88 -11.98 -11.67 3.25
N SER A 89 -11.06 -12.19 4.08
CA SER A 89 -9.98 -13.07 3.61
C SER A 89 -10.53 -14.38 3.04
N LEU A 90 -11.52 -14.99 3.71
CA LEU A 90 -12.18 -16.20 3.22
C LEU A 90 -12.97 -15.93 1.93
N ALA A 91 -13.67 -14.79 1.86
CA ALA A 91 -14.39 -14.38 0.65
C ALA A 91 -13.43 -14.20 -0.54
N LEU A 92 -12.26 -13.59 -0.31
CA LEU A 92 -11.22 -13.43 -1.33
C LEU A 92 -10.67 -14.77 -1.80
N LEU A 93 -10.35 -15.69 -0.88
CA LEU A 93 -9.87 -17.02 -1.23
C LEU A 93 -10.90 -17.77 -2.09
N ARG A 94 -12.17 -17.80 -1.67
CA ARG A 94 -13.25 -18.46 -2.42
C ARG A 94 -13.46 -17.83 -3.78
N TYR A 95 -13.43 -16.50 -3.86
CA TYR A 95 -13.54 -15.78 -5.13
C TYR A 95 -12.44 -16.19 -6.10
N LEU A 96 -11.17 -16.20 -5.65
CA LEU A 96 -10.03 -16.56 -6.47
C LEU A 96 -10.05 -18.04 -6.89
N GLN A 97 -10.40 -18.94 -5.97
CA GLN A 97 -10.53 -20.38 -6.28
C GLN A 97 -11.64 -20.65 -7.30
N ASN A 98 -12.79 -19.97 -7.19
CA ASN A 98 -13.89 -20.10 -8.15
C ASN A 98 -13.51 -19.53 -9.52
N LYS A 99 -12.74 -18.44 -9.57
CA LYS A 99 -12.36 -17.77 -10.81
C LYS A 99 -11.21 -18.44 -11.55
N LEU A 100 -10.21 -18.93 -10.83
CA LEU A 100 -8.93 -19.41 -11.39
C LEU A 100 -8.72 -20.92 -11.21
N GLY A 101 -9.62 -21.61 -10.50
CA GLY A 101 -9.43 -22.98 -10.03
C GLY A 101 -8.73 -23.03 -8.66
N THR A 102 -8.90 -24.14 -7.95
CA THR A 102 -8.45 -24.28 -6.55
C THR A 102 -6.96 -24.01 -6.35
N GLU A 103 -6.10 -24.61 -7.18
CA GLU A 103 -4.64 -24.48 -7.05
C GLU A 103 -4.16 -23.06 -7.38
N SER A 104 -4.45 -22.59 -8.59
CA SER A 104 -4.08 -21.24 -9.05
C SER A 104 -4.67 -20.14 -8.17
N GLY A 105 -5.93 -20.29 -7.75
CA GLY A 105 -6.61 -19.34 -6.87
C GLY A 105 -5.96 -19.24 -5.48
N THR A 106 -5.54 -20.38 -4.93
CA THR A 106 -4.82 -20.42 -3.64
C THR A 106 -3.44 -19.76 -3.75
N LYS A 107 -2.73 -19.96 -4.87
CA LYS A 107 -1.46 -19.29 -5.14
C LYS A 107 -1.63 -17.77 -5.21
N VAL A 108 -2.56 -17.27 -6.02
CA VAL A 108 -2.84 -15.82 -6.15
C VAL A 108 -3.32 -15.23 -4.83
N PHE A 109 -4.06 -15.98 -4.03
CA PHE A 109 -4.41 -15.57 -2.67
C PHE A 109 -3.15 -15.36 -1.81
N GLY A 110 -2.22 -16.33 -1.81
CA GLY A 110 -0.94 -16.20 -1.11
C GLY A 110 -0.14 -14.97 -1.56
N ASP A 111 -0.03 -14.75 -2.87
CA ASP A 111 0.65 -13.58 -3.44
C ASP A 111 -0.03 -12.27 -3.00
N THR A 112 -1.36 -12.25 -2.93
CA THR A 112 -2.13 -11.09 -2.47
C THR A 112 -1.89 -10.81 -0.97
N ILE A 113 -1.85 -11.83 -0.12
CA ILE A 113 -1.51 -11.67 1.31
C ILE A 113 -0.07 -11.19 1.50
N GLY A 114 0.87 -11.69 0.68
CA GLY A 114 2.25 -11.22 0.64
C GLY A 114 2.33 -9.73 0.28
N PHE A 115 1.58 -9.31 -0.73
CA PHE A 115 1.43 -7.91 -1.11
C PHE A 115 0.90 -7.04 0.05
N ILE A 116 -0.16 -7.47 0.74
CA ILE A 116 -0.74 -6.74 1.90
C ILE A 116 0.32 -6.56 3.01
N SER A 117 1.06 -7.62 3.33
CA SER A 117 2.12 -7.59 4.34
C SER A 117 3.23 -6.61 3.97
N GLY A 118 3.66 -6.64 2.70
CA GLY A 118 4.61 -5.67 2.17
C GLY A 118 4.07 -4.24 2.18
N LEU A 119 2.76 -4.05 2.01
CA LEU A 119 2.11 -2.75 2.05
C LEU A 119 2.16 -2.16 3.47
N TYR A 120 1.84 -2.94 4.50
CA TYR A 120 1.96 -2.48 5.89
C TYR A 120 3.38 -2.03 6.25
N ARG A 121 4.41 -2.81 5.88
CA ARG A 121 5.81 -2.41 6.09
C ARG A 121 6.13 -1.06 5.44
N LYS A 122 5.65 -0.84 4.22
CA LYS A 122 5.85 0.43 3.48
C LYS A 122 5.07 1.60 4.06
N THR A 123 3.92 1.36 4.72
CA THR A 123 3.17 2.45 5.35
C THR A 123 3.93 3.10 6.50
N GLU A 124 4.70 2.34 7.26
CA GLU A 124 5.57 2.88 8.32
C GLU A 124 6.66 3.78 7.74
N VAL A 125 7.31 3.34 6.66
CA VAL A 125 8.29 4.16 5.93
C VAL A 125 7.65 5.44 5.38
N ASN A 126 6.44 5.34 4.82
CA ASN A 126 5.72 6.49 4.28
C ASN A 126 5.29 7.49 5.38
N LYS A 127 4.91 7.02 6.57
CA LYS A 127 4.64 7.90 7.73
C LYS A 127 5.89 8.67 8.14
N ALA A 128 7.02 7.99 8.24
CA ALA A 128 8.31 8.60 8.55
C ALA A 128 8.73 9.64 7.48
N TYR A 129 8.50 9.33 6.20
CA TYR A 129 8.68 10.26 5.09
C TYR A 129 7.76 11.50 5.21
N CYS A 130 6.47 11.31 5.46
CA CYS A 130 5.52 12.42 5.61
C CYS A 130 5.88 13.34 6.78
N ALA A 131 6.31 12.76 7.91
CA ALA A 131 6.81 13.52 9.05
C ALA A 131 8.05 14.33 8.63
N TYR A 132 9.03 13.71 7.99
CA TYR A 132 10.23 14.38 7.48
C TYR A 132 9.91 15.56 6.55
N ARG A 133 8.98 15.38 5.59
CA ARG A 133 8.53 16.44 4.68
C ARG A 133 7.90 17.64 5.42
N HIS A 134 7.28 17.41 6.58
CA HIS A 134 6.74 18.47 7.42
C HIS A 134 7.82 19.21 8.23
N PHE A 135 8.91 18.52 8.58
CA PHE A 135 10.03 19.05 9.38
C PHE A 135 11.16 19.72 8.57
N VAL A 136 10.97 20.03 7.28
CA VAL A 136 12.01 20.62 6.42
C VAL A 136 12.29 22.11 6.72
N SER A 137 12.19 22.50 7.99
CA SER A 137 12.80 23.69 8.57
C SER A 137 14.06 23.37 9.40
N CYS A 138 14.47 22.10 9.56
CA CYS A 138 15.64 21.71 10.36
C CYS A 138 16.91 21.38 9.56
N ASP A 139 18.06 21.45 10.23
CA ASP A 139 19.45 21.36 9.74
C ASP A 139 19.76 20.25 8.71
N SER A 140 20.62 20.58 7.75
CA SER A 140 20.99 19.76 6.56
C SER A 140 21.69 18.43 6.88
N TRP A 141 22.28 18.27 8.07
CA TRP A 141 22.94 17.03 8.48
C TRP A 141 21.94 15.95 8.92
N VAL A 142 20.92 16.34 9.68
CA VAL A 142 19.83 15.44 10.12
C VAL A 142 19.05 14.93 8.92
N GLN A 143 18.85 15.80 7.93
CA GLN A 143 18.24 15.50 6.64
C GLN A 143 18.92 14.35 5.90
N ASN A 144 20.25 14.42 5.74
CA ASN A 144 21.00 13.39 5.03
C ASN A 144 21.04 12.04 5.76
N LYS A 145 21.07 12.05 7.10
CA LYS A 145 21.07 10.82 7.90
C LYS A 145 19.73 10.09 7.84
N MET A 146 18.62 10.82 8.00
CA MET A 146 17.27 10.24 7.91
C MET A 146 16.95 9.74 6.49
N MET A 147 17.38 10.48 5.46
CA MET A 147 17.18 10.06 4.07
C MET A 147 17.92 8.77 3.71
N LYS A 148 19.16 8.59 4.18
CA LYS A 148 19.90 7.34 3.98
C LYS A 148 19.20 6.15 4.62
N GLN A 149 18.63 6.33 5.82
CA GLN A 149 17.88 5.28 6.51
C GLN A 149 16.61 4.92 5.74
N LEU A 150 15.81 5.92 5.32
CA LEU A 150 14.59 5.69 4.56
C LEU A 150 14.84 5.00 3.21
N LEU A 151 15.98 5.27 2.56
CA LEU A 151 16.34 4.60 1.31
C LEU A 151 16.71 3.12 1.50
N LEU A 152 17.33 2.77 2.63
CA LEU A 152 17.64 1.38 2.98
C LEU A 152 16.36 0.60 3.30
N ASP A 153 15.39 1.23 3.97
CA ASP A 153 14.14 0.58 4.38
C ASP A 153 13.16 0.32 3.21
N VAL A 154 13.44 0.90 2.03
CA VAL A 154 12.65 0.69 0.80
C VAL A 154 13.21 -0.39 -0.13
N GLN A 155 14.47 -0.79 0.04
CA GLN A 155 15.07 -1.93 -0.68
C GLN A 155 14.50 -3.28 -0.20
#